data_AF-A0A2V6CT64-F1
#
_entry.id   AF-A0A2V6CT64-F1
#
_cell.length_a   1.000
_cell.length_b   1.000
_cell.length_c   1.000
_cell.angle_alpha   90.00
_cell.angle_beta   90.00
_cell.angle_gamma   90.00
#
_symmetry.space_group_name_H-M   'P 1'
#
loop_
_entity.id
_entity.type
_entity.pdbx_description
1 polymer ?
#
loop_
_entity_poly.entity_id
_entity_poly.type
_entity_poly.pdbx_seq_one_letter_code
_entity_poly.pdbx_strand_id
1 'polypeptide(L)' 'VVASHVLLAMGMPLALARSAIRFSLGKYTTEEEISATAGIVSEIVQRTNAKRSEKTIPV' A
#
# COMPACT_ATOMS: atom_id res chain seq x y z
N VAL A 1 -8.91 6.88 -6.52
CA VAL A 1 -7.56 6.79 -7.11
C VAL A 1 -7.63 5.98 -8.39
N VAL A 2 -7.09 6.51 -9.49
CA VAL A 2 -6.95 5.82 -10.79
C VAL A 2 -5.70 4.93 -10.74
N ALA A 3 -5.76 3.74 -11.34
CA ALA A 3 -4.64 2.79 -11.35
C ALA A 3 -3.44 3.33 -12.16
N SER A 4 -2.23 2.97 -11.76
CA SER A 4 -1.01 3.32 -12.52
C SER A 4 -1.00 2.64 -13.89
N HIS A 5 -0.96 3.43 -14.97
CA HIS A 5 -0.85 2.92 -16.33
C HIS A 5 0.43 2.10 -16.55
N VAL A 6 1.53 2.44 -15.85
CA VAL A 6 2.79 1.67 -15.91
C VAL A 6 2.60 0.29 -15.27
N LEU A 7 1.97 0.21 -14.09
CA LEU A 7 1.74 -1.09 -13.44
C LEU A 7 0.79 -1.97 -14.26
N LEU A 8 -0.21 -1.37 -14.90
CA LEU A 8 -1.08 -2.08 -15.84
C LEU A 8 -0.31 -2.58 -17.07
N ALA A 9 0.57 -1.75 -17.64
CA ALA A 9 1.43 -2.15 -18.77
C ALA A 9 2.42 -3.26 -18.40
N MET A 10 2.84 -3.33 -17.13
CA MET A 10 3.64 -4.43 -16.59
C MET A 10 2.82 -5.72 -16.32
N GLY A 11 1.52 -5.72 -16.59
CA GLY A 11 0.64 -6.88 -16.40
C GLY A 11 0.09 -7.06 -14.98
N MET A 12 0.21 -6.04 -14.11
CA MET A 12 -0.31 -6.13 -12.74
C MET A 12 -1.85 -6.12 -12.73
N PRO A 13 -2.52 -7.01 -11.97
CA PRO A 13 -3.97 -6.98 -11.82
C PRO A 13 -4.47 -5.60 -11.36
N LEU A 14 -5.60 -5.14 -11.93
CA LEU A 14 -6.17 -3.82 -11.65
C LEU A 14 -6.37 -3.57 -10.15
N ALA A 15 -6.82 -4.58 -9.40
CA ALA A 15 -7.03 -4.48 -7.96
C ALA A 15 -5.73 -4.13 -7.21
N LEU A 16 -4.61 -4.75 -7.60
CA LEU A 16 -3.30 -4.50 -7.00
C LEU A 16 -2.69 -3.18 -7.48
N ALA A 17 -2.84 -2.86 -8.77
CA ALA A 17 -2.36 -1.58 -9.33
C ALA A 17 -3.06 -0.36 -8.71
N ARG A 18 -4.30 -0.51 -8.25
CA ARG A 18 -5.05 0.53 -7.53
C ARG A 18 -4.62 0.73 -6.08
N SER A 19 -4.02 -0.28 -5.46
CA SER A 19 -3.57 -0.24 -4.06
C SER A 19 -2.06 0.01 -3.92
N ALA A 20 -1.35 0.26 -5.01
CA ALA A 20 0.09 0.48 -4.99
C ALA A 20 0.44 1.84 -4.37
N ILE A 21 1.49 1.85 -3.54
CA ILE A 21 2.09 3.04 -2.94
C ILE A 21 3.57 3.05 -3.31
N ARG A 22 4.08 4.18 -3.81
CA ARG A 22 5.51 4.34 -4.13
C ARG A 22 6.18 5.21 -3.06
N PHE A 23 7.12 4.63 -2.34
CA PHE A 23 8.03 5.38 -1.48
C PHE A 23 9.27 5.74 -2.30
N SER A 24 9.63 7.02 -2.32
CA SER A 24 10.82 7.51 -3.01
C SER A 24 11.69 8.23 -1.99
N LEU A 25 12.93 7.78 -1.86
CA LEU A 25 13.88 8.29 -0.89
C LEU A 25 14.81 9.31 -1.58
N GLY A 26 15.40 10.21 -0.79
CA GLY A 26 16.31 11.23 -1.28
C GLY A 26 17.55 11.38 -0.40
N LYS A 27 18.42 12.34 -0.75
CA LYS A 27 19.69 12.60 -0.07
C LYS A 27 19.57 12.80 1.46
N TYR A 28 18.42 13.28 1.92
CA TYR A 28 18.18 13.63 3.32
C TYR A 28 17.26 12.67 4.04
N THR A 29 16.85 11.57 3.41
CA THR A 29 16.03 10.57 4.09
C THR A 29 16.83 9.89 5.19
N THR A 30 16.31 9.87 6.42
CA THR A 30 17.00 9.29 7.57
C THR A 30 16.50 7.89 7.92
N GLU A 31 17.27 7.16 8.72
CA GLU A 31 16.88 5.83 9.20
C GLU A 31 15.65 5.91 10.13
N GLU A 32 15.55 6.98 10.91
CA GLU A 32 14.42 7.24 11.80
C GLU A 32 13.13 7.45 10.99
N GLU A 33 13.19 8.19 9.88
CA GLU A 33 12.06 8.39 8.99
C GLU A 33 11.59 7.07 8.36
N ILE A 34 12.53 6.22 7.94
CA ILE A 34 12.21 4.89 7.41
C ILE A 34 11.54 4.04 8.49
N SER A 35 12.11 4.01 9.69
CA SER A 35 11.61 3.22 10.82
C SER A 35 10.20 3.67 11.24
N ALA A 36 9.99 4.98 11.35
CA ALA A 36 8.69 5.55 11.66
C ALA A 36 7.66 5.24 10.56
N THR A 37 8.04 5.41 9.28
CA THR A 37 7.16 5.11 8.15
C THR A 37 6.77 3.64 8.12
N ALA A 38 7.71 2.72 8.34
CA ALA A 38 7.44 1.29 8.38
C ALA A 38 6.45 0.92 9.49
N GLY A 39 6.60 1.50 10.68
CA GLY A 39 5.65 1.31 11.80
C GLY A 39 4.24 1.78 11.44
N ILE A 40 4.11 2.99 10.91
CA ILE A 40 2.82 3.58 10.51
C ILE A 40 2.15 2.75 9.41
N VAL A 41 2.90 2.36 8.38
CA VAL A 41 2.37 1.55 7.27
C VAL A 41 1.90 0.18 7.77
N SER A 42 2.65 -0.45 8.68
CA SER A 42 2.27 -1.72 9.30
C SER A 42 0.93 -1.61 10.02
N GLU A 43 0.74 -0.57 10.85
CA GLU A 43 -0.52 -0.30 11.55
C GLU A 43 -1.70 -0.10 10.57
N ILE A 44 -1.49 0.70 9.51
CA ILE A 44 -2.51 0.96 8.50
C ILE A 44 -2.92 -0.32 7.78
N VAL A 45 -1.95 -1.16 7.39
CA VAL A 45 -2.20 -2.44 6.72
C VAL A 45 -2.98 -3.38 7.62
N GLN A 46 -2.59 -3.52 8.90
CA GLN A 46 -3.31 -4.34 9.88
C GLN A 46 -4.77 -3.88 10.01
N ARG A 47 -5.00 -2.58 10.21
CA ARG A 47 -6.34 -2.02 10.33
C ARG A 47 -7.19 -2.21 9.07
N THR A 48 -6.58 -2.06 7.89
CA THR A 48 -7.28 -2.20 6.61
C THR A 48 -7.64 -3.67 6.33
N ASN A 49 -6.76 -4.61 6.67
CA ASN A 49 -7.01 -6.03 6.51
C ASN A 49 -8.08 -6.54 7.48
N ALA A 50 -8.09 -6.07 8.74
CA ALA A 50 -9.13 -6.41 9.70
C ALA A 50 -10.53 -6.04 9.19
N LYS A 51 -10.69 -4.81 8.66
CA LYS A 51 -11.96 -4.35 8.05
C LYS A 51 -12.35 -5.13 6.78
N ARG A 52 -11.38 -5.71 6.07
CA ARG A 52 -11.64 -6.55 4.89
C ARG A 52 -12.18 -7.93 5.29
N SER A 53 -11.69 -8.48 6.41
CA SER A 53 -12.20 -9.74 6.96
C SER A 53 -13.67 -9.63 7.40
N GLU A 54 -14.06 -8.51 8.00
CA GLU A 54 -15.47 -8.23 8.36
C GLU A 54 -16.41 -8.11 7.16
N LYS A 55 -15.90 -7.68 6.00
CA LYS A 55 -16.68 -7.57 4.76
C LYS A 55 -16.82 -8.88 3.99
N THR A 56 -16.10 -9.93 4.38
CA THR A 56 -16.18 -11.25 3.74
C THR A 56 -17.07 -12.16 4.57
N ILE A 57 -18.32 -11.75 4.79
CA ILE A 57 -19.41 -12.68 5.13
C ILE A 57 -20.23 -12.84 3.84
N PRO A 58 -20.12 -13.98 3.14
CA PRO A 58 -21.03 -14.29 2.04
C PRO A 58 -22.38 -14.71 2.63
N VAL A 59 -23.43 -14.02 2.22
CA VAL A 59 -24.74 -14.65 1.97
C VAL A 59 -24.69 -15.36 0.63
#